data_AF-A0A179BBF4-F1
#
_entry.id   AF-A0A179BBF4-F1
#
_cell.length_a   1.000
_cell.length_b   1.000
_cell.length_c   1.000
_cell.angle_alpha   90.00
_cell.angle_beta   90.00
_cell.angle_gamma   90.00
#
_symmetry.space_group_name_H-M   'P 1'
#
loop_
_entity.id
_entity.type
_entity.pdbx_description
1 polymer ?
#
loop_
_entity_poly.entity_id
_entity_poly.type
_entity_poly.pdbx_seq_one_letter_code
_entity_poly.pdbx_strand_id
1 'polypeptide(L)'
;MFALRHKFQSRYSLVIGLAAWLTIQATSAQAHVKWFASYIIGAPPAPVRLTLSNEWFWLGIGLVVVFFAVARVFERSRFGDPTLDLMDKMTAPLWNRLDDYLRAIIAAFFVAIFAVGGVYLTPDLKTPAEWVSWLELVIAGLIFSRMTMPVAGLGIVALWILALRDYDLFHLFDYLTLGLGVAAYLVLEPSKHQNWSVHRLEALRWGRRSH
;
A
#
# COMPACT_ATOMS: atom_id res chain seq x y z
N MET A 1 -20.61 -27.45 -37.24
CA MET A 1 -20.90 -26.95 -35.87
C MET A 1 -20.26 -27.77 -34.73
N PHE A 2 -19.50 -28.86 -35.01
CA PHE A 2 -18.93 -29.75 -33.97
C PHE A 2 -17.43 -29.52 -33.64
N ALA A 3 -16.67 -28.86 -34.52
CA ALA A 3 -15.20 -28.73 -34.38
C ALA A 3 -14.73 -27.59 -33.45
N LEU A 4 -15.58 -26.60 -33.15
CA LEU A 4 -15.21 -25.45 -32.29
C LEU A 4 -15.35 -25.76 -30.79
N ARG A 5 -16.16 -26.76 -30.41
CA ARG A 5 -16.34 -27.17 -29.00
C ARG A 5 -15.10 -27.90 -28.44
N HIS A 6 -14.38 -28.64 -29.29
CA HIS A 6 -13.25 -29.46 -28.88
C HIS A 6 -11.99 -28.62 -28.57
N LYS A 7 -11.73 -27.54 -29.33
CA LYS A 7 -10.60 -26.62 -29.07
C LYS A 7 -10.79 -25.81 -27.79
N PHE A 8 -12.03 -25.48 -27.42
CA PHE A 8 -12.31 -24.72 -26.21
C PHE A 8 -12.11 -25.59 -24.96
N GLN A 9 -12.66 -26.81 -24.93
CA GLN A 9 -12.48 -27.73 -23.79
C GLN A 9 -11.01 -28.15 -23.57
N SER A 10 -10.22 -28.30 -24.64
CA SER A 10 -8.80 -28.68 -24.56
C SER A 10 -7.90 -27.62 -23.90
N ARG A 11 -8.25 -26.32 -23.98
CA ARG A 11 -7.45 -25.26 -23.35
C ARG A 11 -7.68 -25.19 -21.85
N TYR A 12 -8.93 -25.37 -21.40
CA TYR A 12 -9.24 -25.37 -19.96
C TYR A 12 -8.77 -26.65 -19.28
N SER A 13 -8.82 -27.81 -19.94
CA SER A 13 -8.32 -29.06 -19.37
C SER A 13 -6.80 -29.04 -19.15
N LEU A 14 -6.03 -28.42 -20.05
CA LEU A 14 -4.59 -28.22 -19.86
C LEU A 14 -4.28 -27.25 -18.72
N VAL A 15 -5.03 -26.15 -18.58
CA VAL A 15 -4.84 -25.19 -17.48
C VAL A 15 -5.23 -25.80 -16.13
N ILE A 16 -6.34 -26.54 -16.06
CA ILE A 16 -6.78 -27.24 -14.84
C ILE A 16 -5.81 -28.37 -14.49
N GLY A 17 -5.34 -29.13 -15.47
CA GLY A 17 -4.35 -30.18 -15.26
C GLY A 17 -3.00 -29.64 -14.80
N LEU A 18 -2.55 -28.52 -15.37
CA LEU A 18 -1.31 -27.84 -14.95
C LEU A 18 -1.45 -27.25 -13.54
N ALA A 19 -2.59 -26.63 -13.22
CA ALA A 19 -2.87 -26.11 -11.88
C ALA A 19 -2.90 -27.25 -10.84
N ALA A 20 -3.56 -28.37 -11.15
CA ALA A 20 -3.59 -29.55 -10.28
C ALA A 20 -2.18 -30.14 -10.08
N TRP A 21 -1.39 -30.25 -11.15
CA TRP A 21 -0.01 -30.72 -11.09
C TRP A 21 0.88 -29.81 -10.25
N LEU A 22 0.74 -28.49 -10.38
CA LEU A 22 1.47 -27.50 -9.58
C LEU A 22 1.06 -27.55 -8.10
N THR A 23 -0.21 -27.85 -7.77
CA THR A 23 -0.64 -28.03 -6.37
C THR A 23 -0.10 -29.30 -5.73
N ILE A 24 0.12 -30.37 -6.50
CA ILE A 24 0.69 -31.63 -6.01
C ILE A 24 2.20 -31.49 -5.76
N GLN A 25 2.87 -30.62 -6.51
CA GLN A 25 4.30 -30.31 -6.37
C GLN A 25 4.61 -29.22 -5.33
N ALA A 26 3.62 -28.72 -4.60
CA ALA A 26 3.80 -27.73 -3.56
C ALA A 26 4.55 -28.35 -2.35
N THR A 27 5.88 -28.36 -2.42
CA THR A 27 6.73 -28.64 -1.26
C THR A 27 6.67 -27.48 -0.28
N SER A 28 7.10 -27.74 0.96
CA SER A 28 7.02 -26.85 2.13
C SER A 28 7.02 -25.38 1.72
N ALA A 29 5.89 -24.69 1.99
CA ALA A 29 5.85 -23.25 1.88
C ALA A 29 7.00 -22.71 2.74
N GLN A 30 8.08 -22.27 2.09
CA GLN A 30 9.09 -21.42 2.71
C GLN A 30 8.32 -20.15 3.05
N ALA A 31 7.74 -20.14 4.24
CA ALA A 31 7.00 -19.00 4.74
C ALA A 31 8.02 -17.86 4.82
N HIS A 32 8.02 -17.00 3.81
CA HIS A 32 8.71 -15.72 3.89
C HIS A 32 8.21 -15.06 5.18
N VAL A 33 9.18 -14.81 6.06
CA VAL A 33 9.02 -14.29 7.42
C VAL A 33 7.91 -13.24 7.43
N LYS A 34 6.85 -13.50 8.21
CA LYS A 34 5.75 -12.55 8.40
C LYS A 34 6.00 -11.84 9.71
N TRP A 35 6.46 -10.59 9.62
CA TRP A 35 7.04 -9.78 10.70
C TRP A 35 6.02 -9.34 11.77
N PHE A 36 4.82 -9.93 11.79
CA PHE A 36 3.70 -9.56 12.67
C PHE A 36 3.44 -10.58 13.79
N ALA A 37 4.29 -11.59 13.96
CA ALA A 37 4.21 -12.54 15.08
C ALA A 37 5.61 -12.86 15.61
N SER A 38 5.74 -13.05 16.93
CA SER A 38 6.99 -13.49 17.57
C SER A 38 7.43 -14.81 16.95
N TYR A 39 8.44 -14.76 16.09
CA TYR A 39 8.95 -15.95 15.40
C TYR A 39 9.85 -16.74 16.35
N ILE A 40 9.41 -17.95 16.71
CA ILE A 40 10.27 -18.90 17.43
C ILE A 40 11.17 -19.55 16.38
N ILE A 41 12.46 -19.20 16.39
CA ILE A 41 13.46 -19.61 15.38
C ILE A 41 13.59 -21.14 15.26
N GLY A 42 13.14 -21.90 16.26
CA GLY A 42 13.13 -23.37 16.28
C GLY A 42 11.76 -24.04 16.12
N ALA A 43 10.68 -23.30 15.86
CA ALA A 43 9.38 -23.93 15.65
C ALA A 43 9.34 -24.61 14.28
N PRO A 44 8.91 -25.89 14.19
CA PRO A 44 8.75 -26.54 12.89
C PRO A 44 7.73 -25.77 12.05
N PRO A 45 7.94 -25.65 10.72
CA PRO A 45 7.01 -24.95 9.84
C PRO A 45 5.62 -25.57 9.99
N ALA A 46 4.61 -24.73 10.24
CA ALA A 46 3.25 -25.19 10.40
C ALA A 46 2.82 -25.95 9.12
N PRO A 47 2.37 -27.21 9.23
CA PRO A 47 2.01 -27.97 8.05
C PRO A 47 0.80 -27.36 7.35
N VAL A 48 0.88 -27.20 6.02
CA VAL A 48 -0.19 -26.64 5.16
C VAL A 48 -1.54 -27.35 5.38
N ARG A 49 -1.49 -28.63 5.75
CA ARG A 49 -2.68 -29.43 6.10
C ARG A 49 -3.53 -28.78 7.19
N LEU A 50 -2.94 -28.11 8.19
CA LEU A 50 -3.69 -27.43 9.26
C LEU A 50 -4.61 -26.33 8.72
N THR A 51 -4.13 -25.54 7.76
CA THR A 51 -4.92 -24.50 7.11
C THR A 51 -5.99 -25.10 6.22
N LEU A 52 -5.65 -26.15 5.45
CA LEU A 52 -6.59 -26.82 4.55
C LEU A 52 -7.66 -27.63 5.26
N SER A 53 -7.41 -28.12 6.48
CA SER A 53 -8.40 -28.79 7.32
C SER A 53 -9.25 -27.82 8.15
N ASN A 54 -8.95 -26.52 8.13
CA ASN A 54 -9.68 -25.53 8.92
C ASN A 54 -10.96 -25.09 8.20
N GLU A 55 -12.11 -25.33 8.83
CA GLU A 55 -13.42 -24.96 8.30
C GLU A 55 -13.57 -23.44 8.11
N TRP A 56 -13.01 -22.64 9.02
CA TRP A 56 -13.06 -21.18 8.94
C TRP A 56 -12.28 -20.62 7.76
N PHE A 57 -11.19 -21.29 7.36
CA PHE A 57 -10.44 -20.91 6.17
C PHE A 57 -11.32 -21.04 4.92
N TRP A 58 -12.02 -22.16 4.78
CA TRP A 58 -12.93 -22.38 3.64
C TRP A 58 -14.16 -21.49 3.68
N LEU A 59 -14.71 -21.21 4.86
CA LEU A 59 -15.80 -20.24 5.02
C LEU A 59 -15.38 -18.84 4.56
N GLY A 60 -14.17 -18.41 4.95
CA GLY A 60 -13.60 -17.14 4.50
C GLY A 60 -13.41 -17.07 2.99
N ILE A 61 -12.84 -18.13 2.38
CA ILE A 61 -12.70 -18.23 0.92
C ILE A 61 -14.07 -18.19 0.23
N GLY A 62 -15.04 -18.96 0.74
CA GLY A 62 -16.41 -18.99 0.22
C GLY A 62 -17.07 -17.60 0.25
N LEU A 63 -16.95 -16.90 1.39
CA LEU A 63 -17.48 -15.54 1.54
C LEU A 63 -16.86 -14.57 0.54
N VAL A 64 -15.54 -14.61 0.37
CA VAL A 64 -14.83 -13.75 -0.58
C VAL A 64 -15.29 -14.04 -2.02
N VAL A 65 -15.36 -15.31 -2.42
CA VAL A 65 -15.81 -15.70 -3.75
C VAL A 65 -17.25 -15.26 -4.00
N VAL A 66 -18.15 -15.46 -3.04
CA VAL A 66 -19.54 -15.01 -3.12
C VAL A 66 -19.61 -13.49 -3.23
N PHE A 67 -18.88 -12.76 -2.40
CA PHE A 67 -18.82 -11.31 -2.43
C PHE A 67 -18.37 -10.79 -3.80
N PHE A 68 -17.27 -11.34 -4.36
CA PHE A 68 -16.79 -10.96 -5.69
C PHE A 68 -17.77 -11.34 -6.79
N ALA A 69 -18.43 -12.50 -6.70
CA ALA A 69 -19.45 -12.91 -7.67
C ALA A 69 -20.64 -11.96 -7.65
N VAL A 70 -21.14 -11.60 -6.46
CA VAL A 70 -22.23 -10.64 -6.26
C VAL A 70 -21.82 -9.26 -6.77
N ALA A 71 -20.65 -8.76 -6.39
CA ALA A 71 -20.13 -7.47 -6.84
C ALA A 71 -20.03 -7.42 -8.37
N ARG A 72 -19.55 -8.49 -9.02
CA ARG A 72 -19.46 -8.58 -10.47
C ARG A 72 -20.83 -8.63 -11.16
N VAL A 73 -21.80 -9.34 -10.59
CA VAL A 73 -23.18 -9.38 -11.10
C VAL A 73 -23.81 -8.00 -10.97
N PHE A 74 -23.57 -7.31 -9.86
CA PHE A 74 -24.04 -5.94 -9.62
C PHE A 74 -23.41 -4.95 -10.60
N GLU A 75 -22.09 -4.99 -10.80
CA GLU A 75 -21.34 -4.17 -11.75
C GLU A 75 -21.86 -4.34 -13.18
N ARG A 76 -22.19 -5.57 -13.59
CA ARG A 76 -22.75 -5.85 -14.93
C ARG A 76 -24.25 -5.58 -15.06
N SER A 77 -24.92 -5.25 -13.97
CA SER A 77 -26.34 -4.96 -13.99
C SER A 77 -26.60 -3.55 -14.53
N ARG A 78 -27.86 -3.25 -14.86
CA ARG A 78 -28.30 -1.90 -15.24
C ARG A 78 -28.04 -0.84 -14.15
N PHE A 79 -27.75 -1.26 -12.92
CA PHE A 79 -27.45 -0.38 -11.79
C PHE A 79 -25.94 -0.13 -11.61
N GLY A 80 -25.07 -0.83 -12.32
CA GLY A 80 -23.61 -0.68 -12.22
C GLY A 80 -23.15 0.73 -12.62
N ASP A 81 -23.36 1.10 -13.88
CA ASP A 81 -22.92 2.40 -14.42
C ASP A 81 -23.48 3.59 -13.63
N PRO A 82 -24.79 3.66 -13.29
CA PRO A 82 -25.33 4.77 -12.48
C PRO A 82 -24.74 4.84 -11.08
N THR A 83 -24.36 3.70 -10.48
CA THR A 83 -23.76 3.67 -9.14
C THR A 83 -22.32 4.19 -9.20
N LEU A 84 -21.55 3.80 -10.22
CA LEU A 84 -20.20 4.31 -10.44
C LEU A 84 -20.22 5.81 -10.72
N ASP A 85 -21.11 6.28 -11.59
CA ASP A 85 -21.27 7.71 -11.89
C ASP A 85 -21.65 8.53 -10.64
N LEU A 86 -22.49 7.98 -9.77
CA LEU A 86 -22.83 8.61 -8.49
C LEU A 86 -21.62 8.68 -7.55
N MET A 87 -20.84 7.60 -7.45
CA MET A 87 -19.62 7.56 -6.64
C MET A 87 -18.57 8.55 -7.15
N ASP A 88 -18.40 8.65 -8.47
CA ASP A 88 -17.51 9.62 -9.10
C ASP A 88 -17.97 11.05 -8.83
N LYS A 89 -19.28 11.32 -8.93
CA LYS A 89 -19.84 12.64 -8.61
C LYS A 89 -19.67 12.99 -7.13
N MET A 90 -19.84 12.03 -6.23
CA MET A 90 -19.66 12.21 -4.78
C MET A 90 -18.19 12.43 -4.41
N THR A 91 -17.26 11.76 -5.10
CA THR A 91 -15.82 11.89 -4.84
C THR A 91 -15.16 13.02 -5.61
N ALA A 92 -15.78 13.56 -6.65
CA ALA A 92 -15.24 14.66 -7.47
C ALA A 92 -14.78 15.89 -6.65
N PRO A 93 -15.50 16.36 -5.61
CA PRO A 93 -15.02 17.46 -4.77
C PRO A 93 -13.71 17.15 -4.05
N LEU A 94 -13.51 15.89 -3.64
CA LEU A 94 -12.27 15.43 -3.01
C LEU A 94 -11.13 15.39 -4.02
N TRP A 95 -11.37 14.88 -5.22
CA TRP A 95 -10.39 14.87 -6.32
C TRP A 95 -9.95 16.27 -6.72
N ASN A 96 -10.87 17.23 -6.77
CA ASN A 96 -10.58 18.62 -7.13
C ASN A 96 -9.69 19.35 -6.10
N ARG A 97 -9.64 18.85 -4.86
CA ARG A 97 -8.85 19.42 -3.75
C ARG A 97 -7.82 18.42 -3.21
N LEU A 98 -7.45 17.42 -4.01
CA LEU A 98 -6.60 16.33 -3.55
C LEU A 98 -5.25 16.84 -3.05
N ASP A 99 -4.69 17.85 -3.70
CA ASP A 99 -3.43 18.48 -3.27
C ASP A 99 -3.57 19.15 -1.89
N ASP A 100 -4.63 19.94 -1.66
CA ASP A 100 -4.88 20.59 -0.37
C ASP A 100 -5.21 19.55 0.73
N TYR A 101 -5.93 18.48 0.38
CA TYR A 101 -6.25 17.38 1.28
C TYR A 101 -5.00 16.60 1.71
N LEU A 102 -4.12 16.26 0.77
CA LEU A 102 -2.87 15.57 1.07
C LEU A 102 -1.98 16.43 1.97
N ARG A 103 -1.84 17.74 1.69
CA ARG A 103 -1.09 18.65 2.56
C ARG A 103 -1.65 18.70 3.97
N ALA A 104 -2.97 18.84 4.10
CA ALA A 104 -3.62 18.90 5.40
C ALA A 104 -3.39 17.60 6.20
N ILE A 105 -3.47 16.43 5.55
CA ILE A 105 -3.19 15.15 6.20
C ILE A 105 -1.73 15.02 6.60
N ILE A 106 -0.79 15.37 5.73
CA ILE A 106 0.65 15.29 6.05
C ILE A 106 0.97 16.23 7.21
N ALA A 107 0.47 17.46 7.19
CA ALA A 107 0.64 18.41 8.29
C ALA A 107 0.02 17.88 9.60
N ALA A 108 -1.21 17.37 9.55
CA ALA A 108 -1.87 16.79 10.71
C ALA A 108 -1.13 15.56 11.25
N PHE A 109 -0.55 14.74 10.37
CA PHE A 109 0.30 13.61 10.74
C PHE A 109 1.55 14.06 11.50
N PHE A 110 2.28 15.07 10.99
CA PHE A 110 3.45 15.63 11.68
C PHE A 110 3.09 16.26 13.03
N VAL A 111 1.92 16.92 13.14
CA VAL A 111 1.41 17.43 14.43
C VAL A 111 1.09 16.28 15.39
N ALA A 112 0.51 15.18 14.90
CA ALA A 112 0.17 14.03 15.73
C ALA A 112 1.42 13.31 16.27
N ILE A 113 2.44 13.08 15.43
CA ILE A 113 3.69 12.45 15.89
C ILE A 113 4.49 13.37 16.82
N PHE A 114 4.45 14.69 16.58
CA PHE A 114 4.98 15.67 17.52
C PHE A 114 4.32 15.55 18.90
N ALA A 115 2.99 15.40 18.95
CA ALA A 115 2.25 15.25 20.21
C ALA A 115 2.55 13.93 20.93
N VAL A 116 2.90 12.87 20.21
CA VAL A 116 3.40 11.61 20.78
C VAL A 116 4.82 11.78 21.34
N GLY A 117 5.67 12.47 20.59
CA GLY A 117 7.05 12.78 20.97
C GLY A 117 8.00 11.58 20.91
N GLY A 118 9.31 11.87 20.79
CA GLY A 118 10.37 10.86 20.86
C GLY A 118 10.35 9.86 19.70
N VAL A 119 9.97 10.33 18.52
CA VAL A 119 9.79 9.56 17.29
C VAL A 119 10.43 10.30 16.12
N TYR A 120 10.90 9.59 15.08
CA TYR A 120 11.46 10.18 13.85
C TYR A 120 10.44 10.44 12.74
N LEU A 121 9.62 9.44 12.40
CA LEU A 121 8.72 9.43 11.24
C LEU A 121 7.48 8.57 11.49
N THR A 122 7.62 7.50 12.27
CA THR A 122 6.54 6.59 12.67
C THR A 122 6.73 6.15 14.11
N PRO A 123 5.63 5.84 14.84
CA PRO A 123 5.70 5.51 16.26
C PRO A 123 6.71 4.41 16.64
N ASP A 124 7.08 3.56 15.69
CA ASP A 124 8.05 2.48 15.84
C ASP A 124 9.52 2.94 15.76
N LEU A 125 9.79 4.09 15.14
CA LEU A 125 11.12 4.72 15.04
C LEU A 125 11.32 5.71 16.21
N LYS A 126 11.73 5.19 17.37
CA LYS A 126 12.00 5.95 18.59
C LYS A 126 13.32 6.71 18.54
N THR A 127 13.34 7.86 19.19
CA THR A 127 14.56 8.64 19.42
C THR A 127 14.54 9.27 20.80
N PRO A 128 15.68 9.27 21.53
CA PRO A 128 15.80 10.01 22.79
C PRO A 128 15.93 11.52 22.58
N ALA A 129 16.09 11.97 21.33
CA ALA A 129 16.36 13.36 20.99
C ALA A 129 15.07 14.19 20.87
N GLU A 130 14.72 14.96 21.90
CA GLU A 130 13.52 15.82 21.90
C GLU A 130 13.50 16.88 20.79
N TRP A 131 14.68 17.32 20.32
CA TRP A 131 14.77 18.29 19.23
C TRP A 131 14.18 17.76 17.91
N VAL A 132 14.10 16.44 17.75
CA VAL A 132 13.49 15.79 16.57
C VAL A 132 12.00 16.12 16.50
N SER A 133 11.28 16.07 17.63
CA SER A 133 9.86 16.43 17.68
C SER A 133 9.65 17.90 17.36
N TRP A 134 10.50 18.81 17.84
CA TRP A 134 10.44 20.22 17.43
C TRP A 134 10.66 20.43 15.93
N LEU A 135 11.55 19.64 15.31
CA LEU A 135 11.75 19.65 13.87
C LEU A 135 10.50 19.16 13.12
N GLU A 136 9.83 18.12 13.60
CA GLU A 136 8.54 17.64 13.04
C GLU A 136 7.47 18.75 13.05
N LEU A 137 7.37 19.52 14.14
CA LEU A 137 6.45 20.66 14.23
C LEU A 137 6.81 21.77 13.25
N VAL A 138 8.10 22.05 13.06
CA VAL A 138 8.57 23.00 12.03
C VAL A 138 8.18 22.51 10.64
N ILE A 139 8.39 21.22 10.33
CA ILE A 139 7.97 20.61 9.06
C ILE A 139 6.47 20.77 8.85
N ALA A 140 5.65 20.51 9.89
CA ALA A 140 4.20 20.72 9.83
C ALA A 140 3.84 22.17 9.47
N GLY A 141 4.51 23.16 10.08
CA GLY A 141 4.33 24.57 9.75
C GLY A 141 4.73 24.93 8.31
N LEU A 142 5.84 24.36 7.83
CA LEU A 142 6.37 24.62 6.48
C LEU A 142 5.48 24.04 5.37
N ILE A 143 4.65 23.02 5.66
CA ILE A 143 3.72 22.43 4.68
C ILE A 143 2.59 23.41 4.29
N PHE A 144 2.20 24.33 5.17
CA PHE A 144 1.08 25.25 4.89
C PHE A 144 1.39 26.28 3.79
N SER A 145 2.67 26.62 3.55
CA SER A 145 3.05 27.56 2.50
C SER A 145 3.67 26.85 1.30
N ARG A 146 3.17 27.21 0.10
CA ARG A 146 3.66 26.65 -1.18
C ARG A 146 5.14 26.90 -1.43
N MET A 147 5.67 27.98 -0.89
CA MET A 147 7.08 28.35 -1.05
C MET A 147 7.99 27.54 -0.14
N THR A 148 7.50 27.10 1.02
CA THR A 148 8.28 26.39 2.05
C THR A 148 8.14 24.88 1.98
N MET A 149 7.21 24.35 1.18
CA MET A 149 7.05 22.90 1.00
C MET A 149 8.30 22.13 0.54
N PRO A 150 9.16 22.64 -0.36
CA PRO A 150 10.42 21.96 -0.68
C PRO A 150 11.32 21.82 0.53
N VAL A 151 11.33 22.84 1.41
CA VAL A 151 12.10 22.82 2.66
C VAL A 151 11.52 21.79 3.63
N ALA A 152 10.18 21.67 3.70
CA ALA A 152 9.53 20.62 4.46
C ALA A 152 9.93 19.22 3.96
N GLY A 153 9.90 18.99 2.64
CA GLY A 153 10.32 17.73 2.02
C GLY A 153 11.78 17.38 2.32
N LEU A 154 12.69 18.36 2.27
CA LEU A 154 14.08 18.17 2.67
C LEU A 154 14.22 17.82 4.16
N GLY A 155 13.39 18.42 5.03
CA GLY A 155 13.31 18.08 6.45
C GLY A 155 12.92 16.62 6.68
N ILE A 156 11.94 16.11 5.92
CA ILE A 156 11.51 14.70 5.98
C ILE A 156 12.64 13.76 5.53
N VAL A 157 13.36 14.10 4.46
CA VAL A 157 14.54 13.32 4.02
C VAL A 157 15.64 13.34 5.07
N ALA A 158 15.88 14.49 5.71
CA ALA A 158 16.87 14.60 6.78
C ALA A 158 16.49 13.70 7.98
N LEU A 159 15.23 13.69 8.40
CA LEU A 159 14.72 12.78 9.44
C LEU A 159 14.89 11.32 9.04
N TRP A 160 14.61 10.97 7.79
CA TRP A 160 14.81 9.62 7.27
C TRP A 160 16.29 9.22 7.30
N ILE A 161 17.21 10.09 6.87
CA ILE A 161 18.66 9.83 6.92
C ILE A 161 19.15 9.73 8.37
N LEU A 162 18.60 10.52 9.28
CA LEU A 162 18.95 10.44 10.71
C LEU A 162 18.52 9.10 11.31
N ALA A 163 17.33 8.60 10.96
CA ALA A 163 16.85 7.30 11.40
C ALA A 163 17.76 6.14 10.95
N LEU A 164 18.50 6.27 9.82
CA LEU A 164 19.49 5.27 9.40
C LEU A 164 20.66 5.09 10.38
N ARG A 165 20.88 6.03 11.31
CA ARG A 165 21.93 5.87 12.33
C ARG A 165 21.53 4.89 13.42
N ASP A 166 20.25 4.86 13.76
CA ASP A 166 19.71 4.10 14.89
C ASP A 166 18.97 2.83 14.44
N TYR A 167 18.60 2.76 13.15
CA TYR A 167 17.82 1.67 12.56
C TYR A 167 18.48 1.08 11.32
N ASP A 168 18.35 -0.23 11.15
CA ASP A 168 18.83 -0.93 9.96
C ASP A 168 18.11 -0.46 8.70
N LEU A 169 18.85 -0.46 7.58
CA LEU A 169 18.32 -0.12 6.25
C LEU A 169 17.04 -0.91 5.92
N PHE A 170 16.98 -2.20 6.25
CA PHE A 170 15.80 -3.04 6.00
C PHE A 170 14.55 -2.56 6.75
N HIS A 171 14.68 -2.14 8.01
CA HIS A 171 13.55 -1.56 8.74
C HIS A 171 13.11 -0.23 8.12
N LEU A 172 14.06 0.56 7.61
CA LEU A 172 13.75 1.86 7.02
C LEU A 172 13.21 1.77 5.59
N PHE A 173 13.45 0.67 4.88
CA PHE A 173 12.86 0.39 3.56
C PHE A 173 11.33 0.28 3.62
N ASP A 174 10.78 -0.31 4.70
CA ASP A 174 9.33 -0.35 4.92
C ASP A 174 8.73 1.06 5.09
N TYR A 175 9.55 2.03 5.52
CA TYR A 175 9.18 3.43 5.69
C TYR A 175 9.63 4.34 4.52
N LEU A 176 10.15 3.77 3.43
CA LEU A 176 10.59 4.54 2.26
C LEU A 176 9.45 5.37 1.67
N THR A 177 8.22 4.83 1.67
CA THR A 177 7.02 5.52 1.19
C THR A 177 6.70 6.77 2.02
N LEU A 178 6.87 6.69 3.34
CA LEU A 178 6.60 7.81 4.26
C LEU A 178 7.74 8.84 4.25
N GLY A 179 9.00 8.40 4.26
CA GLY A 179 10.15 9.30 4.20
C GLY A 179 10.36 9.89 2.81
N LEU A 180 10.70 9.04 1.84
CA LEU A 180 11.09 9.48 0.50
C LEU A 180 9.87 9.80 -0.39
N GLY A 181 8.78 9.03 -0.27
CA GLY A 181 7.58 9.21 -1.09
C GLY A 181 6.84 10.52 -0.80
N VAL A 182 6.63 10.84 0.49
CA VAL A 182 6.01 12.11 0.91
C VAL A 182 6.94 13.29 0.62
N ALA A 183 8.25 13.14 0.85
CA ALA A 183 9.22 14.17 0.51
C ALA A 183 9.24 14.48 -0.99
N ALA A 184 9.26 13.43 -1.84
CA ALA A 184 9.19 13.59 -3.29
C ALA A 184 7.88 14.28 -3.71
N TYR A 185 6.75 13.92 -3.09
CA TYR A 185 5.48 14.60 -3.33
C TYR A 185 5.57 16.10 -3.04
N LEU A 186 6.11 16.50 -1.88
CA LEU A 186 6.21 17.90 -1.43
C LEU A 186 7.24 18.71 -2.23
N VAL A 187 8.34 18.08 -2.67
CA VAL A 187 9.36 18.72 -3.51
C VAL A 187 8.85 18.95 -4.93
N LEU A 188 8.05 18.02 -5.46
CA LEU A 188 7.50 18.10 -6.82
C LEU A 188 6.24 18.97 -6.92
N GLU A 189 5.49 19.11 -5.83
CA GLU A 189 4.24 19.88 -5.80
C GLU A 189 4.35 21.36 -6.23
N PRO A 190 5.40 22.13 -5.88
CA PRO A 190 5.55 23.51 -6.35
C PRO A 190 5.94 23.63 -7.83
N SER A 191 6.27 22.52 -8.52
CA SER A 191 6.59 22.58 -9.96
C SER A 191 5.31 22.74 -10.79
N LYS A 192 5.14 23.91 -11.41
CA LYS A 192 3.98 24.29 -12.24
C LYS A 192 3.90 23.56 -13.60
N HIS A 193 4.55 22.42 -13.78
CA HIS A 193 4.52 21.69 -15.05
C HIS A 193 3.42 20.63 -15.07
N GLN A 194 2.30 20.98 -15.72
CA GLN A 194 1.12 20.13 -15.97
C GLN A 194 1.44 18.75 -16.60
N ASN A 195 2.64 18.56 -17.16
CA ASN A 195 3.09 17.28 -17.73
C ASN A 195 3.55 16.24 -16.70
N TRP A 196 3.82 16.64 -15.44
CA TRP A 196 4.33 15.74 -14.39
C TRP A 196 3.24 15.27 -13.42
N SER A 197 2.08 15.92 -13.40
CA SER A 197 0.92 15.49 -12.60
C SER A 197 0.34 14.16 -13.06
N VAL A 198 0.46 13.84 -14.36
CA VAL A 198 0.07 12.54 -14.93
C VAL A 198 1.00 11.42 -14.44
N HIS A 199 2.28 11.71 -14.24
CA HIS A 199 3.29 10.73 -13.79
C HIS A 199 3.27 10.48 -12.27
N ARG A 200 2.63 11.34 -11.46
CA ARG A 200 2.48 11.15 -9.99
C ARG A 200 1.69 9.88 -9.65
N LEU A 201 0.62 9.59 -10.41
CA LEU A 201 -0.17 8.37 -10.25
C LEU A 201 0.49 7.14 -10.90
N GLU A 202 1.34 7.34 -11.91
CA GLU A 202 2.12 6.27 -12.54
C GLU A 202 3.29 5.79 -11.66
N ALA A 203 3.95 6.69 -10.93
CA ALA A 203 4.96 6.32 -9.94
C ALA A 203 4.37 5.49 -8.79
N LEU A 204 3.17 5.85 -8.31
CA LEU A 204 2.40 5.04 -7.35
C LEU A 204 1.95 3.68 -7.92
N ARG A 205 1.79 3.58 -9.25
CA ARG A 205 1.45 2.32 -9.96
C ARG A 205 2.66 1.44 -10.30
N TRP A 206 3.86 2.01 -10.43
CA TRP A 206 5.07 1.25 -10.76
C TRP A 206 5.54 0.30 -9.65
N GLY A 207 5.10 0.50 -8.40
CA GLY A 207 5.26 -0.49 -7.33
C GLY A 207 4.53 -1.83 -7.58
N ARG A 208 3.68 -1.93 -8.61
CA ARG A 208 2.92 -3.14 -8.97
C ARG A 208 3.28 -3.72 -10.34
N ARG A 209 4.38 -3.27 -10.96
CA ARG A 209 4.89 -3.85 -12.21
C ARG A 209 6.41 -3.91 -12.21
N SER A 210 6.97 -4.77 -11.39
CA SER A 210 8.25 -5.40 -11.69
C SER A 210 8.05 -6.90 -11.56
N HIS A 211 8.01 -7.54 -12.74
CA HIS A 211 8.17 -8.97 -13.07
C HIS A 211 7.86 -10.03 -12.02
#